data_AF-A0A1W9HCT0-F1
#
_entry.id   AF-A0A1W9HCT0-F1
#
_cell.length_a   1.000
_cell.length_b   1.000
_cell.length_c   1.000
_cell.angle_alpha   90.00
_cell.angle_beta   90.00
_cell.angle_gamma   90.00
#
_symmetry.space_group_name_H-M   'P 1'
#
loop_
_entity.id
_entity.type
_entity.pdbx_description
1 polymer ?
#
loop_
_entity_poly.entity_id
_entity_poly.type
_entity_poly.pdbx_seq_one_letter_code
_entity_poly.pdbx_strand_id
1 'polypeptide(L)'
;MSSRMKPAAGAMALAEMKEFATFAAATQRYVRRSLDVGLERDDALNRWSRDVVEAASIRAQYRLYERLPDLRATVPDDAGIDRVDAFLGQLVTLSAFDLGQGRLTSFSAYRFLYERLLGAAVRPWLPAAFCAAAALPHLHPDMRRRLLQSISEAAATAAGWSTREPSFFPYWVEKVEAGALPN
;
A
#
# COMPACT_ATOMS: atom_id res chain seq x y z
N MET A 1 35.88 -4.46 19.72
CA MET A 1 35.05 -3.72 18.76
C MET A 1 33.59 -4.04 19.06
N SER A 2 32.80 -3.00 19.35
CA SER A 2 31.43 -3.12 19.84
C SER A 2 30.51 -3.81 18.82
N SER A 3 29.89 -4.90 19.23
CA SER A 3 28.72 -5.48 18.58
C SER A 3 27.59 -4.45 18.69
N ARG A 4 27.39 -3.64 17.64
CA ARG A 4 26.21 -2.78 17.52
C ARG A 4 25.00 -3.68 17.32
N MET A 5 24.33 -3.97 18.43
CA MET A 5 22.99 -4.51 18.57
C MET A 5 22.11 -4.20 17.33
N LYS A 6 21.31 -5.19 16.90
CA LYS A 6 20.13 -5.03 16.02
C LYS A 6 18.82 -4.92 16.85
N PRO A 7 18.51 -3.82 17.56
CA PRO A 7 17.30 -3.73 18.38
C PRO A 7 16.14 -2.98 17.68
N ALA A 8 16.36 -2.36 16.52
CA ALA A 8 15.38 -1.44 15.92
C ALA A 8 14.36 -2.08 14.96
N ALA A 9 14.65 -3.25 14.40
CA ALA A 9 13.75 -3.92 13.44
C ALA A 9 12.46 -4.43 14.13
N GLY A 10 12.58 -5.02 15.33
CA GLY A 10 11.42 -5.54 16.05
C GLY A 10 10.45 -4.46 16.54
N ALA A 11 10.98 -3.33 17.03
CA ALA A 11 10.15 -2.20 17.47
C ALA A 11 9.39 -1.55 16.30
N MET A 12 10.03 -1.44 15.14
CA MET A 12 9.39 -0.93 13.92
C MET A 12 8.31 -1.85 13.41
N ALA A 13 8.60 -3.15 13.30
CA ALA A 13 7.62 -4.14 12.86
C ALA A 13 6.38 -4.13 13.77
N LEU A 14 6.58 -4.00 15.08
CA LEU A 14 5.48 -3.86 16.04
C LEU A 14 4.66 -2.58 15.83
N ALA A 15 5.30 -1.45 15.54
CA ALA A 15 4.59 -0.20 15.26
C ALA A 15 3.75 -0.32 13.98
N GLU A 16 4.30 -0.92 12.93
CA GLU A 16 3.61 -1.18 11.68
C GLU A 16 2.46 -2.19 11.83
N MET A 17 2.65 -3.23 12.65
CA MET A 17 1.58 -4.17 13.02
C MET A 17 0.43 -3.45 13.73
N LYS A 18 0.74 -2.57 14.68
CA LYS A 18 -0.25 -1.77 15.40
C LYS A 18 -1.00 -0.84 14.44
N GLU A 19 -0.29 -0.15 13.54
CA GLU A 19 -0.92 0.66 12.50
C GLU A 19 -1.88 -0.17 11.65
N PHE A 20 -1.43 -1.31 11.15
CA PHE A 20 -2.23 -2.19 10.31
C PHE A 20 -3.51 -2.68 11.01
N ALA A 21 -3.42 -2.98 12.31
CA ALA A 21 -4.55 -3.43 13.11
C ALA A 21 -5.63 -2.34 13.27
N THR A 22 -5.31 -1.06 13.09
CA THR A 22 -6.30 0.03 13.12
C THR A 22 -7.18 0.08 11.87
N PHE A 23 -6.76 -0.53 10.77
CA PHE A 23 -7.52 -0.51 9.53
C PHE A 23 -8.75 -1.42 9.61
N ALA A 24 -9.82 -1.04 8.92
CA ALA A 24 -11.02 -1.86 8.80
C ALA A 24 -10.69 -3.24 8.20
N ALA A 25 -11.45 -4.28 8.57
CA ALA A 25 -11.20 -5.65 8.10
C ALA A 25 -11.14 -5.76 6.57
N ALA A 26 -11.99 -5.02 5.86
CA ALA A 26 -11.98 -4.98 4.40
C ALA A 26 -10.69 -4.36 3.81
N THR A 27 -10.14 -3.33 4.47
CA THR A 27 -8.86 -2.71 4.11
C THR A 27 -7.70 -3.66 4.39
N GLN A 28 -7.67 -4.30 5.57
CA GLN A 28 -6.65 -5.28 5.90
C GLN A 28 -6.64 -6.45 4.90
N ARG A 29 -7.82 -6.95 4.52
CA ARG A 29 -7.99 -8.00 3.51
C ARG A 29 -7.44 -7.54 2.15
N TYR A 30 -7.76 -6.32 1.74
CA TYR A 30 -7.28 -5.75 0.48
C TYR A 30 -5.77 -5.59 0.45
N VAL A 31 -5.17 -5.09 1.53
CA VAL A 31 -3.71 -4.92 1.64
C VAL A 31 -3.01 -6.27 1.52
N ARG A 32 -3.42 -7.29 2.30
CA ARG A 32 -2.83 -8.64 2.22
C ARG A 32 -2.92 -9.21 0.80
N ARG A 33 -4.11 -9.14 0.18
CA ARG A 33 -4.30 -9.57 -1.22
C ARG A 33 -3.37 -8.83 -2.18
N SER A 34 -3.29 -7.51 -2.05
CA SER A 34 -2.46 -6.67 -2.93
C SER A 34 -0.97 -6.99 -2.77
N LEU A 35 -0.53 -7.32 -1.55
CA LEU A 35 0.84 -7.79 -1.32
C LEU A 35 1.08 -9.19 -1.89
N ASP A 36 0.13 -10.11 -1.81
CA ASP A 36 0.26 -11.42 -2.44
C ASP A 36 0.38 -11.31 -3.96
N VAL A 37 -0.38 -10.40 -4.59
CA VAL A 37 -0.27 -10.07 -6.02
C VAL A 37 1.07 -9.40 -6.34
N GLY A 38 1.39 -8.28 -5.68
CA GLY A 38 2.52 -7.42 -6.06
C GLY A 38 3.91 -7.89 -5.61
N LEU A 39 3.96 -8.89 -4.74
CA LEU A 39 5.19 -9.55 -4.30
C LEU A 39 5.24 -11.03 -4.71
N GLU A 40 4.30 -11.46 -5.56
CA GLU A 40 4.25 -12.81 -6.15
C GLU A 40 4.39 -13.94 -5.11
N ARG A 41 3.71 -13.79 -3.96
CA ARG A 41 3.88 -14.71 -2.83
C ARG A 41 3.16 -16.04 -3.05
N ASP A 42 1.94 -15.96 -3.56
CA ASP A 42 0.99 -17.05 -3.64
C ASP A 42 -0.04 -16.80 -4.74
N ASP A 43 -0.81 -17.83 -5.08
CA ASP A 43 -1.94 -17.70 -6.01
C ASP A 43 -3.07 -16.87 -5.38
N ALA A 44 -3.04 -15.57 -5.62
CA ALA A 44 -3.99 -14.65 -5.06
C ALA A 44 -5.41 -14.84 -5.64
N LEU A 45 -5.52 -15.38 -6.87
CA LEU A 45 -6.81 -15.63 -7.49
C LEU A 45 -7.53 -16.75 -6.74
N ASN A 46 -6.85 -17.88 -6.52
CA ASN A 46 -7.42 -19.00 -5.79
C ASN A 46 -7.66 -18.67 -4.31
N ARG A 47 -6.79 -17.90 -3.68
CA ARG A 47 -6.91 -17.57 -2.26
C ARG A 47 -7.96 -16.51 -1.94
N TRP A 48 -8.02 -15.45 -2.73
CA TRP A 48 -8.79 -14.25 -2.38
C TRP A 48 -10.06 -14.07 -3.22
N SER A 49 -10.24 -14.77 -4.32
CA SER A 49 -11.48 -14.65 -5.08
C SER A 49 -12.65 -15.28 -4.33
N ARG A 50 -13.75 -14.54 -4.16
CA ARG A 50 -15.02 -15.08 -3.65
C ARG A 50 -16.10 -15.19 -4.71
N ASP A 51 -15.98 -14.41 -5.77
CA ASP A 51 -16.93 -14.36 -6.88
C ASP A 51 -16.22 -13.93 -8.16
N VAL A 52 -16.96 -13.95 -9.28
CA VAL A 52 -16.42 -13.61 -10.60
C VAL A 52 -15.97 -12.15 -10.73
N VAL A 53 -16.55 -11.23 -9.95
CA VAL A 53 -16.21 -9.81 -9.96
C VAL A 53 -14.87 -9.59 -9.26
N GLU A 54 -14.69 -10.22 -8.10
CA GLU A 54 -13.43 -10.20 -7.37
C GLU A 54 -12.32 -10.92 -8.14
N ALA A 55 -12.62 -12.04 -8.81
CA ALA A 55 -11.69 -12.70 -9.73
C ALA A 55 -11.23 -11.76 -10.85
N ALA A 56 -12.15 -11.03 -11.48
CA ALA A 56 -11.84 -10.07 -12.53
C ALA A 56 -10.98 -8.90 -12.01
N SER A 57 -11.30 -8.37 -10.81
CA SER A 57 -10.51 -7.35 -10.12
C SER A 57 -9.08 -7.82 -9.84
N ILE A 58 -8.90 -9.03 -9.33
CA ILE A 58 -7.56 -9.61 -9.07
C ILE A 58 -6.76 -9.75 -10.36
N ARG A 59 -7.38 -10.25 -11.45
CA ARG A 59 -6.71 -10.35 -12.76
C ARG A 59 -6.30 -8.98 -13.31
N ALA A 60 -7.14 -7.95 -13.12
CA ALA A 60 -6.78 -6.58 -13.49
C ALA A 60 -5.62 -6.05 -12.62
N GLN A 61 -5.62 -6.38 -11.33
CA GLN A 61 -4.55 -6.01 -10.40
C GLN A 61 -3.21 -6.64 -10.82
N TYR A 62 -3.18 -7.93 -11.20
CA TYR A 62 -1.98 -8.57 -11.76
C TYR A 62 -1.41 -7.81 -12.94
N ARG A 63 -2.23 -7.54 -13.98
CA ARG A 63 -1.80 -6.80 -15.17
C ARG A 63 -1.27 -5.40 -14.87
N LEU A 64 -1.87 -4.72 -13.90
CA LEU A 64 -1.39 -3.39 -13.51
C LEU A 64 -0.08 -3.48 -12.75
N TYR A 65 0.04 -4.46 -11.84
CA TYR A 65 1.21 -4.64 -10.98
C TYR A 65 2.43 -5.24 -11.68
N GLU A 66 2.30 -5.75 -12.91
CA GLU A 66 3.44 -6.14 -13.77
C GLU A 66 4.50 -5.02 -13.90
N ARG A 67 4.10 -3.75 -13.77
CA ARG A 67 5.02 -2.60 -13.84
C ARG A 67 5.74 -2.26 -12.53
N LEU A 68 5.42 -2.93 -11.41
CA LEU A 68 6.00 -2.60 -10.09
C LEU A 68 7.54 -2.70 -10.07
N PRO A 69 8.19 -3.71 -10.70
CA PRO A 69 9.66 -3.76 -10.75
C PRO A 69 10.27 -2.52 -11.42
N ASP A 70 9.75 -2.11 -12.57
CA ASP A 70 10.22 -0.93 -13.30
C ASP A 70 9.94 0.35 -12.52
N LEU A 71 8.78 0.43 -11.85
CA LEU A 71 8.42 1.57 -11.02
C LEU A 71 9.36 1.73 -9.82
N ARG A 72 9.78 0.62 -9.18
CA ARG A 72 10.80 0.63 -8.11
C ARG A 72 12.15 1.16 -8.61
N ALA A 73 12.55 0.78 -9.82
CA ALA A 73 13.83 1.17 -10.41
C ALA A 73 13.89 2.63 -10.88
N THR A 74 12.74 3.30 -10.97
CA THR A 74 12.60 4.65 -11.52
C THR A 74 12.17 5.70 -10.50
N VAL A 75 12.08 5.34 -9.21
CA VAL A 75 11.82 6.29 -8.12
C VAL A 75 12.88 7.39 -8.16
N PRO A 76 12.51 8.67 -8.39
CA PRO A 76 13.49 9.75 -8.44
C PRO A 76 14.01 10.07 -7.04
N ASP A 77 15.26 10.51 -6.97
CA ASP A 77 15.80 11.13 -5.76
C ASP A 77 15.03 12.43 -5.47
N ASP A 78 14.70 12.65 -4.20
CA ASP A 78 13.71 13.60 -3.67
C ASP A 78 13.87 15.09 -4.06
N ALA A 79 14.90 15.44 -4.84
CA ALA A 79 15.25 16.81 -5.23
C ALA A 79 15.06 17.13 -6.73
N GLY A 80 14.90 16.14 -7.61
CA GLY A 80 14.90 16.35 -9.07
C GLY A 80 13.51 16.23 -9.71
N ILE A 81 13.00 17.31 -10.32
CA ILE A 81 11.73 17.27 -11.07
C ILE A 81 11.85 16.68 -12.48
N ASP A 82 13.09 16.51 -12.97
CA ASP A 82 13.40 16.17 -14.37
C ASP A 82 12.88 14.80 -14.84
N ARG A 83 12.50 13.92 -13.89
CA ARG A 83 12.00 12.56 -14.18
C ARG A 83 10.64 12.28 -13.52
N VAL A 84 9.97 13.32 -13.04
CA VAL A 84 8.73 13.17 -12.27
C VAL A 84 7.55 12.81 -13.16
N ASP A 85 7.52 13.27 -14.40
CA ASP A 85 6.44 13.00 -15.34
C ASP A 85 6.23 11.50 -15.62
N ALA A 86 7.31 10.80 -15.98
CA ALA A 86 7.28 9.38 -16.31
C ALA A 86 6.96 8.51 -15.08
N PHE A 87 7.47 8.89 -13.91
CA PHE A 87 7.27 8.17 -12.67
C PHE A 87 5.88 8.42 -12.07
N LEU A 88 5.50 9.68 -11.89
CA LEU A 88 4.27 10.06 -11.20
C LEU A 88 3.04 9.63 -12.00
N GLY A 89 3.07 9.68 -13.34
CA GLY A 89 1.98 9.19 -14.17
C GLY A 89 1.67 7.70 -13.94
N GLN A 90 2.72 6.88 -13.83
CA GLN A 90 2.57 5.45 -13.54
C GLN A 90 2.06 5.21 -12.11
N LEU A 91 2.64 5.92 -11.14
CA LEU A 91 2.23 5.83 -9.75
C LEU A 91 0.75 6.22 -9.59
N VAL A 92 0.33 7.35 -10.15
CA VAL A 92 -1.07 7.81 -10.16
C VAL A 92 -2.00 6.79 -10.80
N THR A 93 -1.57 6.13 -11.87
CA THR A 93 -2.38 5.09 -12.54
C THR A 93 -2.65 3.90 -11.62
N LEU A 94 -1.63 3.41 -10.91
CA LEU A 94 -1.79 2.34 -9.93
C LEU A 94 -2.67 2.80 -8.77
N SER A 95 -2.40 3.99 -8.23
CA SER A 95 -3.16 4.58 -7.12
C SER A 95 -4.63 4.74 -7.48
N ALA A 96 -4.93 5.17 -8.70
CA ALA A 96 -6.30 5.35 -9.18
C ALA A 96 -7.07 4.03 -9.24
N PHE A 97 -6.41 2.94 -9.66
CA PHE A 97 -6.99 1.61 -9.66
C PHE A 97 -7.28 1.12 -8.23
N ASP A 98 -6.29 1.19 -7.34
CA ASP A 98 -6.42 0.65 -5.99
C ASP A 98 -7.41 1.46 -5.13
N LEU A 99 -7.37 2.79 -5.24
CA LEU A 99 -8.39 3.64 -4.62
C LEU A 99 -9.77 3.31 -5.20
N GLY A 100 -9.88 3.09 -6.51
CA GLY A 100 -11.12 2.68 -7.18
C GLY A 100 -11.75 1.39 -6.65
N GLN A 101 -10.98 0.51 -6.00
CA GLN A 101 -11.52 -0.70 -5.36
C GLN A 101 -12.34 -0.39 -4.09
N GLY A 102 -12.29 0.83 -3.57
CA GLY A 102 -13.07 1.24 -2.41
C GLY A 102 -12.64 0.59 -1.09
N ARG A 103 -11.43 0.02 -1.05
CA ARG A 103 -10.89 -0.68 0.14
C ARG A 103 -9.75 0.07 0.83
N LEU A 104 -9.02 0.92 0.10
CA LEU A 104 -8.06 1.85 0.67
C LEU A 104 -8.78 3.18 0.91
N THR A 105 -9.26 3.39 2.14
CA THR A 105 -10.17 4.49 2.48
C THR A 105 -9.48 5.71 3.11
N SER A 106 -8.16 5.68 3.24
CA SER A 106 -7.38 6.77 3.82
C SER A 106 -5.98 6.84 3.22
N PHE A 107 -5.32 7.99 3.36
CA PHE A 107 -3.91 8.16 3.02
C PHE A 107 -3.01 7.20 3.80
N SER A 108 -3.29 6.94 5.08
CA SER A 108 -2.51 5.98 5.88
C SER A 108 -2.58 4.55 5.33
N ALA A 109 -3.76 4.06 4.95
CA ALA A 109 -3.93 2.73 4.37
C ALA A 109 -3.27 2.62 2.99
N TYR A 110 -3.41 3.67 2.17
CA TYR A 110 -2.73 3.79 0.88
C TYR A 110 -1.21 3.76 1.04
N ARG A 111 -0.67 4.64 1.89
CA ARG A 111 0.75 4.74 2.20
C ARG A 111 1.30 3.40 2.71
N PHE A 112 0.59 2.78 3.64
CA PHE A 112 0.99 1.50 4.21
C PHE A 112 1.18 0.42 3.13
N LEU A 113 0.26 0.32 2.17
CA LEU A 113 0.39 -0.61 1.05
C LEU A 113 1.56 -0.23 0.13
N TYR A 114 1.62 1.02 -0.31
CA TYR A 114 2.54 1.45 -1.35
C TYR A 114 4.00 1.44 -0.91
N GLU A 115 4.28 1.77 0.35
CA GLU A 115 5.64 1.62 0.89
C GLU A 115 6.12 0.17 0.85
N ARG A 116 5.22 -0.80 1.05
CA ARG A 116 5.57 -2.24 0.98
C ARG A 116 5.68 -2.74 -0.45
N LEU A 117 4.95 -2.15 -1.37
CA LEU A 117 5.04 -2.49 -2.78
C LEU A 117 6.28 -1.85 -3.44
N LEU A 118 6.73 -0.67 -3.01
CA LEU A 118 7.72 0.12 -3.74
C LEU A 118 8.99 0.45 -2.94
N GLY A 119 9.00 0.22 -1.62
CA GLY A 119 10.11 0.53 -0.72
C GLY A 119 10.00 1.91 -0.07
N ALA A 120 10.93 2.24 0.82
CA ALA A 120 10.91 3.50 1.57
C ALA A 120 11.07 4.76 0.70
N ALA A 121 11.82 4.66 -0.40
CA ALA A 121 12.12 5.78 -1.28
C ALA A 121 10.88 6.40 -1.95
N VAL A 122 9.76 5.68 -2.05
CA VAL A 122 8.56 6.24 -2.68
C VAL A 122 7.83 7.26 -1.81
N ARG A 123 8.08 7.27 -0.49
CA ARG A 123 7.29 8.02 0.49
C ARG A 123 7.07 9.51 0.15
N PRO A 124 8.08 10.28 -0.30
CA PRO A 124 7.90 11.69 -0.68
C PRO A 124 6.92 11.90 -1.83
N TRP A 125 6.78 10.90 -2.70
CA TRP A 125 5.94 10.94 -3.90
C TRP A 125 4.49 10.52 -3.62
N LEU A 126 4.24 9.82 -2.51
CA LEU A 126 2.93 9.27 -2.17
C LEU A 126 1.85 10.34 -1.95
N PRO A 127 2.10 11.47 -1.25
CA PRO A 127 1.10 12.53 -1.12
C PRO A 127 0.60 13.06 -2.47
N ALA A 128 1.52 13.37 -3.38
CA ALA A 128 1.17 13.91 -4.69
C ALA A 128 0.37 12.90 -5.52
N ALA A 129 0.82 11.65 -5.58
CA ALA A 129 0.11 10.60 -6.30
C ALA A 129 -1.27 10.30 -5.70
N PHE A 130 -1.37 10.27 -4.37
CA PHE A 130 -2.64 10.07 -3.68
C PHE A 130 -3.62 11.18 -3.97
N CYS A 131 -3.21 12.45 -3.85
CA CYS A 131 -4.08 13.60 -4.12
C CYS A 131 -4.57 13.61 -5.57
N ALA A 132 -3.67 13.36 -6.53
CA ALA A 132 -4.04 13.26 -7.94
C ALA A 132 -5.06 12.14 -8.18
N ALA A 133 -4.75 10.91 -7.73
CA ALA A 133 -5.60 9.74 -7.93
C ALA A 133 -6.96 9.86 -7.20
N ALA A 134 -6.97 10.41 -5.98
CA ALA A 134 -8.17 10.62 -5.19
C ALA A 134 -9.08 11.71 -5.77
N ALA A 135 -8.56 12.61 -6.61
CA ALA A 135 -9.35 13.67 -7.25
C ALA A 135 -9.97 13.25 -8.60
N LEU A 136 -9.52 12.14 -9.20
CA LEU A 136 -9.92 11.71 -10.54
C LEU A 136 -11.42 11.42 -10.67
N PRO A 137 -12.03 11.69 -11.84
CA PRO A 137 -13.48 11.67 -12.03
C PRO A 137 -14.11 10.27 -12.00
N HIS A 138 -13.33 9.20 -12.10
CA HIS A 138 -13.85 7.83 -11.99
C HIS A 138 -14.31 7.49 -10.57
N LEU A 139 -13.87 8.25 -9.56
CA LEU A 139 -14.32 8.10 -8.18
C LEU A 139 -15.55 8.97 -7.90
N HIS A 140 -16.52 8.38 -7.19
CA HIS A 140 -17.70 9.11 -6.72
C HIS A 140 -17.29 10.35 -5.90
N PRO A 141 -17.93 11.52 -6.07
CA PRO A 141 -17.57 12.76 -5.37
C PRO A 141 -17.41 12.62 -3.84
N ASP A 142 -18.31 11.88 -3.18
CA ASP A 142 -18.20 11.66 -1.73
C ASP A 142 -16.97 10.85 -1.33
N MET A 143 -16.55 9.91 -2.18
CA MET A 143 -15.35 9.13 -1.96
C MET A 143 -14.11 10.01 -2.11
N ARG A 144 -14.07 10.87 -3.14
CA ARG A 144 -13.00 11.85 -3.33
C ARG A 144 -12.86 12.75 -2.12
N ARG A 145 -13.98 13.30 -1.62
CA ARG A 145 -14.01 14.12 -0.40
C ARG A 145 -13.39 13.39 0.79
N ARG A 146 -13.85 12.16 1.09
CA ARG A 146 -13.32 11.38 2.22
C ARG A 146 -11.84 11.08 2.09
N LEU A 147 -11.38 10.70 0.89
CA LEU A 147 -9.97 10.42 0.64
C LEU A 147 -9.11 11.67 0.82
N LEU A 148 -9.48 12.78 0.20
CA LEU A 148 -8.73 14.04 0.28
C LEU A 148 -8.71 14.64 1.70
N GLN A 149 -9.76 14.41 2.50
CA GLN A 149 -9.78 14.80 3.91
C GLN A 149 -8.97 13.87 4.83
N SER A 150 -8.49 12.72 4.32
CA SER A 150 -7.75 11.74 5.12
C SER A 150 -6.24 11.97 5.17
N ILE A 151 -5.70 12.80 4.27
CA ILE A 151 -4.31 13.24 4.32
C ILE A 151 -4.22 14.49 5.20
N SER A 152 -3.29 14.50 6.16
CA SER A 152 -3.04 15.68 6.99
C SER A 152 -2.11 16.65 6.27
N GLU A 153 -2.20 17.93 6.61
CA GLU A 153 -1.23 18.94 6.15
C GLU A 153 0.20 18.50 6.46
N ALA A 154 0.46 18.06 7.70
CA ALA A 154 1.78 17.59 8.12
C ALA A 154 2.32 16.42 7.29
N ALA A 155 1.46 15.54 6.76
CA ALA A 155 1.89 14.49 5.84
C ALA A 155 2.16 15.03 4.43
N ALA A 156 1.35 15.98 3.95
CA ALA A 156 1.53 16.61 2.65
C ALA A 156 2.76 17.55 2.60
N THR A 157 3.15 18.12 3.74
CA THR A 157 4.24 19.11 3.87
C THR A 157 5.41 18.60 4.72
N ALA A 158 5.49 17.28 4.92
CA ALA A 158 6.54 16.67 5.74
C ALA A 158 7.94 17.12 5.27
N ALA A 159 8.73 17.70 6.18
CA ALA A 159 10.09 18.17 5.89
C ALA A 159 11.06 17.03 5.52
N GLY A 160 10.68 15.78 5.79
CA GLY A 160 11.40 14.59 5.39
C GLY A 160 10.62 13.34 5.71
N TRP A 161 10.90 12.28 4.96
CA TRP A 161 10.34 10.95 5.18
C TRP A 161 11.41 10.01 5.72
N SER A 162 10.99 9.03 6.52
CA SER A 162 11.91 7.97 6.95
C SER A 162 12.51 7.28 5.72
N THR A 163 13.81 7.02 5.72
CA THR A 163 14.48 6.20 4.69
C THR A 163 14.53 4.72 5.08
N ARG A 164 14.01 4.35 6.25
CA ARG A 164 14.04 2.96 6.71
C ARG A 164 12.99 2.12 6.01
N GLU A 165 13.39 0.99 5.45
CA GLU A 165 12.49 0.07 4.75
C GLU A 165 11.37 -0.47 5.66
N PRO A 166 10.16 -0.71 5.12
CA PRO A 166 9.10 -1.41 5.84
C PRO A 166 9.58 -2.76 6.35
N SER A 167 9.18 -3.11 7.56
CA SER A 167 9.68 -4.32 8.25
C SER A 167 8.59 -5.35 8.52
N PHE A 168 7.32 -4.93 8.57
CA PHE A 168 6.17 -5.82 8.72
C PHE A 168 5.40 -5.94 7.41
N PHE A 169 5.21 -7.17 6.93
CA PHE A 169 4.35 -7.46 5.79
C PHE A 169 3.25 -8.44 6.21
N PRO A 170 1.97 -8.01 6.25
CA PRO A 170 0.89 -8.89 6.66
C PRO A 170 0.68 -10.00 5.63
N TYR A 171 0.51 -11.23 6.11
CA TYR A 171 0.15 -12.41 5.32
C TYR A 171 -1.32 -12.78 5.52
N TRP A 172 -1.82 -13.68 4.68
CA TRP A 172 -3.05 -14.41 4.96
C TRP A 172 -2.93 -15.12 6.32
N VAL A 173 -3.99 -15.03 7.11
CA VAL A 173 -4.11 -15.75 8.39
C VAL A 173 -5.34 -16.61 8.25
N GLU A 174 -5.15 -17.93 8.31
CA GLU A 174 -6.27 -18.88 8.31
C GLU A 174 -7.17 -18.60 9.52
N LYS A 175 -8.47 -18.77 9.31
CA LYS A 175 -9.41 -18.66 10.41
C LYS A 175 -9.19 -19.87 11.32
N VAL A 176 -8.71 -19.63 12.54
CA VAL A 176 -8.66 -20.68 13.57
C VAL A 176 -10.10 -21.11 13.83
N GLU A 177 -10.40 -22.39 13.60
CA GLU A 177 -11.72 -22.94 13.91
C GLU A 177 -11.96 -22.85 15.43
N ALA A 178 -13.17 -22.46 15.82
CA ALA A 178 -13.51 -22.15 17.20
C ALA A 178 -13.41 -23.35 18.18
N GLY A 179 -13.06 -24.55 17.70
CA GLY A 179 -12.84 -25.77 18.49
C GLY A 179 -11.39 -26.24 18.57
N ALA A 180 -10.42 -25.50 18.03
CA ALA A 180 -9.01 -25.93 17.96
C ALA A 180 -8.16 -25.59 19.20
N LEU A 181 -8.74 -24.95 20.22
CA LEU A 181 -8.05 -24.71 21.49
C LEU A 181 -8.24 -25.93 22.39
N PRO A 182 -7.16 -26.65 22.77
CA PRO A 182 -7.26 -27.60 23.86
C PRO A 182 -7.62 -26.84 25.14
N ASN A 183 -8.70 -27.25 25.80
CA ASN A 183 -9.03 -26.80 27.15
C ASN A 183 -7.89 -27.10 28.13
#